data_AF-A0A968SWX5-F1
#
_entry.id   AF-A0A968SWX5-F1
#
_cell.length_a   1.000
_cell.length_b   1.000
_cell.length_c   1.000
_cell.angle_alpha   90.00
_cell.angle_beta   90.00
_cell.angle_gamma   90.00
#
_symmetry.space_group_name_H-M   'P 1'
#
loop_
_entity.id
_entity.type
_entity.pdbx_description
1 polymer ?
#
loop_
_entity_poly.entity_id
_entity_poly.type
_entity_poly.pdbx_seq_one_letter_code
_entity_poly.pdbx_strand_id
1 'polypeptide(L)'
;MADFPDLYAFVLRLHPLAGGPPVRPQGHGAQALFLDVLRQVAPVIAEALHADAASKPYTVALLPTRARDMVELRVTLLRADLFQPFVAALLNQMPAVSRC
;
A
#
# COMPACT_ATOMS: atom_id res chain seq x y z
N MET A 1 10.92 -29.09 7.57
CA MET A 1 10.35 -28.46 6.36
C MET A 1 10.65 -26.98 6.48
N ALA A 2 11.36 -26.39 5.52
CA ALA A 2 11.58 -24.96 5.55
C ALA A 2 10.27 -24.28 5.13
N ASP A 3 9.49 -23.82 6.11
CA ASP A 3 8.42 -22.85 5.88
C ASP A 3 9.09 -21.57 5.37
N PHE A 4 9.25 -21.47 4.05
CA PHE A 4 9.64 -20.21 3.45
C PHE A 4 8.51 -19.21 3.71
N PRO A 5 8.80 -18.02 4.24
CA PRO A 5 7.76 -17.03 4.46
C PRO A 5 7.15 -16.66 3.11
N ASP A 6 5.83 -16.71 3.03
CA ASP A 6 5.11 -16.19 1.87
C ASP A 6 5.38 -14.68 1.76
N LEU A 7 6.21 -14.32 0.78
CA LEU A 7 6.57 -12.95 0.49
C LEU A 7 5.76 -12.48 -0.72
N TYR A 8 4.94 -11.47 -0.51
CA TYR A 8 4.18 -10.82 -1.58
C TYR A 8 4.73 -9.41 -1.81
N ALA A 9 5.06 -9.08 -3.05
CA ALA A 9 5.56 -7.77 -3.44
C ALA A 9 4.68 -7.16 -4.52
N PHE A 10 4.25 -5.92 -4.30
CA PHE A 10 3.40 -5.15 -5.19
C PHE A 10 4.09 -3.87 -5.59
N VAL A 11 3.91 -3.48 -6.86
CA VAL A 11 4.25 -2.14 -7.34
C VAL A 11 2.95 -1.44 -7.69
N LEU A 12 2.66 -0.37 -6.95
CA LEU A 12 1.51 0.49 -7.17
C LEU A 12 1.94 1.73 -7.94
N ARG A 13 1.16 2.11 -8.94
CA ARG A 13 1.35 3.34 -9.70
C ARG A 13 0.19 4.25 -9.38
N LEU A 14 0.48 5.34 -8.69
CA LEU A 14 -0.50 6.32 -8.24
C LEU A 14 -0.43 7.52 -9.18
N HIS A 15 -1.55 7.82 -9.82
CA HIS A 15 -1.70 9.01 -10.65
C HIS A 15 -2.47 10.08 -9.87
N PRO A 16 -1.98 11.33 -9.82
CA PRO A 16 -2.73 12.41 -9.23
C PRO A 16 -4.01 12.64 -10.03
N LEU A 17 -5.09 13.00 -9.35
CA LEU A 17 -6.33 13.41 -10.00
C LEU A 17 -6.10 14.72 -10.78
N ALA A 18 -6.76 14.84 -11.94
CA ALA A 18 -6.64 16.02 -12.79
C ALA A 18 -6.99 17.31 -12.01
N GLY A 19 -6.14 18.33 -12.12
CA GLY A 19 -6.30 19.60 -11.40
C GLY A 19 -5.85 19.56 -9.93
N GLY A 20 -5.33 18.42 -9.45
CA GLY A 20 -4.74 18.31 -8.11
C GLY A 20 -3.40 19.05 -7.98
N PRO A 21 -3.00 19.42 -6.75
CA PRO A 21 -1.69 20.00 -6.51
C PRO A 21 -0.55 19.02 -6.86
N PRO A 22 0.65 19.53 -7.20
CA PRO A 22 1.79 18.68 -7.49
C PRO A 22 2.15 17.80 -6.28
N VAL A 23 2.25 16.49 -6.51
CA VAL A 23 2.54 15.52 -5.45
C VAL A 23 4.04 15.57 -5.11
N ARG A 24 4.34 15.78 -3.83
CA ARG A 24 5.69 15.59 -3.28
C ARG A 24 5.66 14.33 -2.40
N PRO A 25 5.99 13.15 -2.95
CA PRO A 25 5.89 11.91 -2.19
C PRO A 25 6.92 11.89 -1.06
N GLN A 26 6.48 11.50 0.14
CA GLN A 26 7.31 11.38 1.32
C GLN A 26 7.15 9.98 1.93
N GLY A 27 8.23 9.42 2.49
CA GLY A 27 8.22 8.06 3.03
C GLY A 27 7.16 7.85 4.12
N HIS A 28 7.02 8.81 5.04
CA HIS A 28 5.99 8.75 6.08
C HIS A 28 4.57 8.82 5.50
N GLY A 29 4.37 9.60 4.42
CA GLY A 29 3.07 9.72 3.74
C GLY A 29 2.68 8.43 3.03
N ALA A 30 3.66 7.75 2.44
CA ALA A 30 3.44 6.43 1.85
C ALA A 30 3.08 5.36 2.90
N GLN A 31 3.73 5.39 4.06
CA GLN A 31 3.41 4.47 5.15
C GLN A 31 2.02 4.74 5.73
N ALA A 32 1.65 6.01 5.91
CA ALA A 32 0.31 6.40 6.33
C ALA A 32 -0.74 5.93 5.31
N LEU A 33 -0.51 6.17 4.01
CA LEU A 33 -1.40 5.73 2.94
C LEU A 33 -1.65 4.21 2.98
N PHE A 34 -0.60 3.41 3.16
CA PHE A 34 -0.73 1.95 3.28
C PHE A 34 -1.65 1.55 4.44
N LEU A 35 -1.44 2.13 5.63
CA LEU A 35 -2.25 1.83 6.81
C LEU A 35 -3.69 2.34 6.65
N ASP A 36 -3.89 3.51 6.04
CA ASP A 36 -5.21 4.10 5.81
C ASP A 36 -6.04 3.26 4.83
N VAL A 37 -5.43 2.77 3.74
CA VAL A 37 -6.09 1.87 2.79
C VAL A 37 -6.48 0.56 3.48
N LEU A 38 -5.57 -0.04 4.26
CA LEU A 38 -5.86 -1.27 4.98
C LEU A 38 -6.96 -1.11 6.05
N ARG A 39 -6.99 0.04 6.73
CA ARG A 39 -7.98 0.35 7.77
C ARG A 39 -9.41 0.30 7.25
N GLN A 40 -9.64 0.58 5.97
CA GLN A 40 -10.97 0.57 5.35
C GLN A 40 -11.62 -0.82 5.32
N VAL A 41 -10.81 -1.89 5.25
CA VAL A 41 -11.33 -3.27 5.15
C VAL A 41 -10.95 -4.13 6.36
N ALA A 42 -9.88 -3.78 7.07
CA ALA A 42 -9.35 -4.54 8.21
C ALA A 42 -8.82 -3.60 9.31
N PRO A 43 -9.70 -2.85 10.00
CA PRO A 43 -9.31 -1.83 10.97
C PRO A 43 -8.48 -2.42 12.13
N VAL A 44 -8.84 -3.60 12.62
CA VAL A 44 -8.11 -4.29 13.71
C VAL A 44 -6.67 -4.64 13.29
N ILE A 45 -6.48 -5.08 12.04
CA ILE A 45 -5.14 -5.39 11.52
C ILE A 45 -4.32 -4.10 11.35
N ALA A 46 -4.94 -3.04 10.81
CA ALA A 46 -4.26 -1.76 10.64
C ALA A 46 -3.80 -1.16 11.99
N GLU A 47 -4.64 -1.21 13.02
CA GLU A 47 -4.27 -0.81 14.39
C GLU A 47 -3.11 -1.66 14.93
N ALA A 48 -3.17 -2.99 14.79
CA ALA A 48 -2.11 -3.88 15.25
C ALA A 48 -0.76 -3.65 14.52
N LEU A 49 -0.80 -3.30 13.23
CA LEU A 49 0.39 -2.95 12.44
C LEU A 49 0.92 -1.54 12.71
N HIS A 50 0.05 -0.65 13.19
CA HIS A 50 0.41 0.70 13.59
C HIS A 50 1.02 0.72 15.00
N ALA A 51 0.44 -0.04 15.92
CA ALA A 51 0.94 -0.24 17.27
C ALA A 51 2.44 -0.57 17.21
N ASP A 52 3.20 0.09 18.08
CA ASP A 52 4.65 0.26 17.97
C ASP A 52 5.41 -1.06 18.18
N ALA A 53 5.33 -1.94 17.18
CA ALA A 53 5.99 -3.22 17.16
C ALA A 53 7.43 -3.04 16.71
N ALA A 54 8.36 -3.66 17.44
CA ALA A 54 9.80 -3.60 17.17
C ALA A 54 10.18 -4.03 15.74
N SER A 55 9.32 -4.80 15.06
CA SER A 55 9.47 -5.14 13.65
C SER A 55 8.11 -5.17 12.97
N LYS A 56 7.96 -4.38 11.90
CA LYS A 56 6.75 -4.37 11.09
C LYS A 56 6.84 -5.46 10.02
N PRO A 57 5.83 -6.35 9.90
CA PRO A 57 5.83 -7.44 8.93
C PRO A 57 5.52 -6.98 7.49
N TYR A 58 5.90 -5.76 7.15
CA TYR A 58 5.72 -5.17 5.84
C TYR A 58 6.76 -4.07 5.61
N THR A 59 7.02 -3.76 4.34
CA THR A 59 7.80 -2.57 3.95
C THR A 59 7.05 -1.77 2.91
N VAL A 60 7.19 -0.45 2.99
CA VAL A 60 6.62 0.49 2.03
C VAL A 60 7.76 1.41 1.57
N ALA A 61 8.02 1.44 0.26
CA ALA A 61 9.10 2.23 -0.30
C ALA A 61 8.63 3.00 -1.53
N LEU A 62 9.02 4.28 -1.60
CA LEU A 62 8.90 5.06 -2.82
C LEU A 62 9.98 4.60 -3.80
N LEU A 63 9.58 4.31 -5.03
CA LEU A 63 10.53 4.01 -6.10
C LEU A 63 10.94 5.30 -6.81
N PRO A 64 12.22 5.43 -7.20
CA PRO A 64 12.69 6.61 -7.93
C PRO A 64 12.04 6.65 -9.31
N THR A 65 11.23 7.67 -9.56
CA THR A 65 10.61 7.93 -10.85
C THR A 65 11.01 9.30 -11.38
N ARG A 66 11.19 9.41 -12.71
CA ARG A 66 11.41 10.69 -13.40
C ARG A 66 10.10 11.38 -13.79
N ALA A 67 8.98 10.66 -13.75
CA ALA A 67 7.66 11.16 -14.08
C ALA A 67 7.13 12.03 -12.93
N ARG A 68 6.73 13.26 -13.21
CA ARG A 68 6.17 14.19 -12.20
C ARG A 68 4.68 13.97 -11.95
N ASP A 69 4.03 13.24 -12.84
CA ASP A 69 2.61 12.93 -12.90
C ASP A 69 2.30 11.51 -12.40
N MET A 70 3.27 10.88 -11.72
CA MET A 70 3.11 9.52 -11.23
C MET A 70 4.00 9.29 -10.01
N VAL A 71 3.46 8.61 -9.01
CA VAL A 71 4.23 8.10 -7.87
C VAL A 71 4.22 6.59 -7.93
N GLU A 72 5.40 5.97 -7.86
CA GLU A 72 5.55 4.53 -7.80
C GLU A 72 5.87 4.10 -6.37
N LEU A 73 5.09 3.15 -5.85
CA LEU A 73 5.21 2.65 -4.50
C LEU A 73 5.39 1.13 -4.52
N ARG A 74 6.44 0.66 -3.85
CA ARG A 74 6.63 -0.77 -3.59
C ARG A 74 6.11 -1.09 -2.20
N VAL A 75 5.21 -2.07 -2.13
CA VAL A 75 4.72 -2.65 -0.88
C VAL A 75 5.15 -4.10 -0.83
N THR A 76 5.88 -4.50 0.21
CA THR A 76 6.25 -5.90 0.44
C THR A 76 5.60 -6.37 1.73
N LEU A 77 4.88 -7.48 1.68
CA LEU A 77 4.24 -8.13 2.82
C LEU A 77 5.10 -9.36 3.19
N LEU A 78 5.47 -9.47 4.47
CA LEU A 78 6.28 -10.56 5.00
C LEU A 78 5.44 -11.64 5.70
N ARG A 79 4.11 -11.48 5.69
CA ARG A 79 3.16 -12.46 6.21
C ARG A 79 2.00 -12.65 5.25
N ALA A 80 1.57 -13.90 5.07
CA ALA A 80 0.47 -14.26 4.18
C ALA A 80 -0.89 -13.69 4.60
N ASP A 81 -1.13 -13.53 5.90
CA ASP A 81 -2.40 -13.01 6.42
C ASP A 81 -2.65 -11.54 6.06
N LEU A 82 -1.62 -10.80 5.63
CA LEU A 82 -1.75 -9.44 5.13
C LEU A 82 -2.16 -9.37 3.65
N PHE A 83 -1.97 -10.45 2.89
CA PHE A 83 -2.20 -10.45 1.45
C PHE A 83 -3.67 -10.20 1.10
N GLN A 84 -4.57 -11.03 1.61
CA GLN A 84 -6.01 -10.95 1.33
C GLN A 84 -6.61 -9.58 1.68
N PRO A 85 -6.42 -9.03 2.90
CA PRO A 85 -6.99 -7.72 3.23
C PRO A 85 -6.36 -6.60 2.41
N PHE A 86 -5.06 -6.67 2.09
CA PHE A 86 -4.43 -5.66 1.24
C PHE A 86 -4.97 -5.67 -0.19
N VAL A 87 -5.11 -6.85 -0.81
CA VAL A 87 -5.68 -6.98 -2.16
C VAL A 87 -7.14 -6.50 -2.18
N ALA A 88 -7.95 -6.89 -1.20
CA ALA A 88 -9.33 -6.41 -1.08
C ALA A 88 -9.42 -4.88 -0.96
N ALA A 89 -8.54 -4.29 -0.14
CA ALA A 89 -8.46 -2.84 0.02
C ALA A 89 -8.14 -2.13 -1.30
N LEU A 90 -7.17 -2.65 -2.07
CA LEU A 90 -6.79 -2.10 -3.38
C LEU A 90 -7.93 -2.20 -4.39
N LEU A 91 -8.61 -3.35 -4.46
CA LEU A 91 -9.75 -3.54 -5.35
C LEU A 91 -10.90 -2.57 -5.03
N ASN A 92 -11.12 -2.24 -3.74
CA ASN A 92 -12.10 -1.24 -3.33
C ASN A 92 -11.70 0.20 -3.69
N GLN A 93 -10.40 0.48 -3.89
CA GLN A 93 -9.94 1.79 -4.38
C GLN A 93 -10.06 1.93 -5.90
N MET A 94 -10.18 0.82 -6.63
CA MET A 94 -10.34 0.89 -8.07
C MET A 94 -11.71 1.52 -8.35
N PRO A 95 -11.77 2.60 -9.14
CA PRO A 95 -13.05 3.12 -9.57
C PRO A 95 -13.80 1.96 -10.22
N ALA A 96 -15.08 1.77 -9.86
CA ALA A 96 -15.94 0.86 -10.59
C ALA A 96 -15.72 1.18 -12.06
N VAL A 97 -15.21 0.22 -12.82
CA VAL A 97 -15.03 0.40 -14.26
C VAL A 97 -16.41 0.77 -14.76
N SER A 98 -16.61 2.07 -15.03
CA SER A 98 -17.80 2.56 -15.70
C SER A 98 -17.82 1.81 -17.01
N ARG A 99 -18.66 0.78 -17.08
CA ARG A 99 -18.97 0.09 -18.32
C ARG A 99 -19.60 1.16 -19.21
N CYS A 100 -18.80 1.74 -20.09
CA CYS A 100 -19.30 2.37 -21.30
C CYS A 100 -19.89 1.29 -22.21
#